data_AF-A0A2J8TPY8-F1
#
_entry.id   AF-A0A2J8TPY8-F1
#
_cell.length_a   1.000
_cell.length_b   1.000
_cell.length_c   1.000
_cell.angle_alpha   90.00
_cell.angle_beta   90.00
_cell.angle_gamma   90.00
#
_symmetry.space_group_name_H-M   'P 1'
#
loop_
_entity.id
_entity.type
_entity.pdbx_description
1 polymer ?
#
loop_
_entity_poly.entity_id
_entity_poly.type
_entity_poly.pdbx_seq_one_letter_code
_entity_poly.pdbx_strand_id
1 'polypeptide(L)'
;MFGDLFEEEYSTVSNNQYGKGKKLKTKALEPPAPREFTNLSGIRNQGGTCYLNSLLQTLHFTPEFREALFSLGPEELGLFEDKDKPDAKVRIIPLQLQRLFAQLLLLDQEAASTTDLTDSFGWTSNEEMRQHDVQELNRILFSALETSLVGTSGHDLINRLYHGTIVNQIVCKECKNVSERQEDFLDLTVAVKNVSGLEDALWNMYVEEEVFDCDNLYHCGTCDRLVQAAKSAKLRKLPPFLTVSLLRFNFDFVKCERYKETSCYTFPLQINLKPFCEQSELDDLEYIYDLFSVIIHKGGCYGGHYHVYIKDVDHLGNWQFQEEKSKPDVNLKDLQSEEEIDHPLMILKAILLE
;
A
#
# COMPACT_ATOMS: atom_id res chain seq x y z
N MET A 1 20.25 -4.67 20.87
CA MET A 1 20.03 -3.21 20.92
C MET A 1 18.65 -2.92 20.32
N PHE A 2 17.60 -3.44 20.98
CA PHE A 2 16.18 -3.27 20.63
C PHE A 2 15.42 -3.05 21.95
N GLY A 3 15.84 -2.02 22.70
CA GLY A 3 15.07 -1.46 23.81
C GLY A 3 14.47 -0.14 23.35
N ASP A 4 13.31 0.20 23.89
CA ASP A 4 12.58 1.48 23.74
C ASP A 4 11.57 1.61 22.60
N LEU A 5 10.76 0.57 22.33
CA LEU A 5 9.43 0.82 21.77
C LEU A 5 8.26 0.28 22.61
N PHE A 6 8.49 -0.60 23.61
CA PHE A 6 7.39 -1.34 24.25
C PHE A 6 7.48 -1.63 25.76
N GLU A 7 8.40 -1.04 26.53
CA GLU A 7 8.36 -1.16 28.00
C GLU A 7 8.77 0.15 28.70
N GLU A 8 7.88 0.73 29.51
CA GLU A 8 8.27 1.34 30.79
C GLU A 8 7.20 1.07 31.85
N GLU A 9 7.69 0.63 33.01
CA GLU A 9 6.96 0.06 34.13
C GLU A 9 6.18 1.08 34.97
N TYR A 10 5.17 0.53 35.65
CA TYR A 10 4.39 1.15 36.71
C TYR A 10 5.25 1.79 37.82
N SER A 11 4.89 3.01 38.21
CA SER A 11 5.11 3.50 39.57
C SER A 11 3.79 3.91 40.21
N THR A 12 3.43 3.21 41.27
CA THR A 12 2.26 3.47 42.12
C THR A 12 2.51 4.74 42.94
N VAL A 13 1.68 5.78 42.77
CA VAL A 13 1.48 6.79 43.81
C VAL A 13 -0.01 7.07 43.94
N SER A 14 -0.58 6.62 45.05
CA SER A 14 -1.92 6.96 45.51
C SER A 14 -2.03 8.46 45.78
N ASN A 15 -3.12 9.09 45.34
CA ASN A 15 -3.80 10.06 46.18
C ASN A 15 -5.28 10.24 45.80
N ASN A 16 -6.12 10.08 46.82
CA ASN A 16 -7.56 10.29 46.81
C ASN A 16 -7.91 11.75 46.45
N GLN A 17 -8.96 11.94 45.65
CA GLN A 17 -9.95 12.99 45.91
C GLN A 17 -11.31 12.71 45.24
N TYR A 18 -12.34 12.76 46.08
CA TYR A 18 -13.76 12.58 45.79
C TYR A 18 -14.30 13.55 44.74
N GLY A 19 -15.20 13.09 43.85
CA GLY A 19 -15.96 14.02 43.00
C GLY A 19 -16.95 13.44 41.99
N LYS A 20 -18.14 13.08 42.46
CA LYS A 20 -19.45 13.07 41.75
C LYS A 20 -19.60 12.15 40.53
N GLY A 21 -20.39 11.09 40.74
CA GLY A 21 -20.90 10.21 39.69
C GLY A 21 -21.64 10.95 38.58
N LYS A 22 -21.12 10.81 37.36
CA LYS A 22 -21.89 10.97 36.12
C LYS A 22 -22.40 9.59 35.73
N LYS A 23 -23.73 9.43 35.70
CA LYS A 23 -24.39 8.26 35.12
C LYS A 23 -23.90 8.08 33.69
N LEU A 24 -23.16 7.00 33.42
CA LEU A 24 -22.93 6.52 32.06
C LEU A 24 -24.32 6.23 31.46
N LYS A 25 -24.74 7.05 30.50
CA LYS A 25 -25.77 6.63 29.56
C LYS A 25 -25.12 5.58 28.68
N THR A 26 -25.47 4.32 28.88
CA THR A 26 -25.32 3.27 27.88
C THR A 26 -26.06 3.76 26.64
N LYS A 27 -25.32 4.34 25.69
CA LYS A 27 -25.82 4.60 24.34
C LYS A 27 -26.09 3.21 23.79
N ALA A 28 -27.36 2.83 23.67
CA ALA A 28 -27.72 1.65 22.91
C ALA A 28 -27.00 1.78 21.56
N LEU A 29 -26.19 0.78 21.20
CA LEU A 29 -25.50 0.73 19.92
C LEU A 29 -26.59 0.71 18.85
N GLU A 30 -26.92 1.87 18.30
CA GLU A 30 -27.70 1.95 17.07
C GLU A 30 -27.00 1.07 16.03
N PRO A 31 -27.75 0.24 15.29
CA PRO A 31 -27.15 -0.57 14.24
C PRO A 31 -26.41 0.37 13.28
N PRO A 32 -25.22 -0.03 12.80
CA PRO A 32 -24.50 0.79 11.83
C PRO A 32 -25.41 1.11 10.65
N ALA A 33 -25.28 2.32 10.10
CA ALA A 33 -26.02 2.70 8.90
C ALA A 33 -25.80 1.64 7.80
N PRO A 34 -26.81 1.30 7.00
CA PRO A 34 -26.67 0.31 5.93
C PRO A 34 -25.73 0.83 4.83
N ARG A 35 -25.32 -0.06 3.92
CA ARG A 35 -24.53 0.33 2.76
C ARG A 35 -25.30 1.30 1.88
N GLU A 36 -24.57 2.25 1.31
CA GLU A 36 -25.12 3.14 0.30
C GLU A 36 -25.34 2.38 -1.02
N PHE A 37 -25.85 3.08 -2.04
CA PHE A 37 -26.19 2.50 -3.34
C PHE A 37 -25.05 1.70 -3.99
N THR A 38 -23.80 2.07 -3.70
CA THR A 38 -22.61 1.37 -4.18
C THR A 38 -22.47 -0.04 -3.64
N ASN A 39 -23.22 -0.44 -2.62
CA ASN A 39 -23.13 -1.74 -1.94
C ASN A 39 -21.73 -2.06 -1.38
N LEU A 40 -20.89 -1.03 -1.21
CA LEU A 40 -19.56 -1.14 -0.62
C LEU A 40 -19.58 -0.64 0.84
N SER A 41 -18.65 -1.16 1.64
CA SER A 41 -18.44 -0.74 3.02
C SER A 41 -17.10 -0.03 3.16
N GLY A 42 -17.11 1.15 3.80
CA GLY A 42 -15.92 1.89 4.16
C GLY A 42 -15.26 1.40 5.44
N ILE A 43 -14.20 2.09 5.86
CA ILE A 43 -13.57 1.89 7.17
C ILE A 43 -13.64 3.19 7.95
N ARG A 44 -14.13 3.13 9.19
CA ARG A 44 -14.24 4.29 10.08
C ARG A 44 -12.84 4.80 10.41
N ASN A 45 -12.63 6.09 10.22
CA ASN A 45 -11.38 6.73 10.63
C ASN A 45 -11.38 6.93 12.15
N GLN A 46 -10.33 6.45 12.84
CA GLN A 46 -10.14 6.60 14.29
C GLN A 46 -9.45 7.92 14.67
N GLY A 47 -9.25 8.81 13.70
CA GLY A 47 -8.61 10.11 13.87
C GLY A 47 -7.48 10.27 12.84
N GLY A 48 -6.33 9.65 13.12
CA GLY A 48 -5.15 9.67 12.26
C GLY A 48 -5.05 8.52 11.25
N THR A 49 -5.92 7.51 11.31
CA THR A 49 -5.71 6.20 10.67
C THR A 49 -6.09 6.11 9.19
N CYS A 50 -6.28 7.25 8.50
CA CYS A 50 -6.64 7.27 7.08
C CYS A 50 -5.64 6.55 6.16
N TYR A 51 -4.35 6.54 6.49
CA TYR A 51 -3.31 5.80 5.76
C TYR A 51 -3.51 4.28 5.91
N LEU A 52 -3.82 3.80 7.12
CA LEU A 52 -4.15 2.40 7.39
C LEU A 52 -5.42 1.99 6.65
N ASN A 53 -6.46 2.81 6.70
CA ASN A 53 -7.73 2.52 6.02
C ASN A 53 -7.54 2.39 4.50
N SER A 54 -6.74 3.28 3.91
CA SER A 54 -6.42 3.24 2.48
C SER A 54 -5.70 1.93 2.12
N LEU A 55 -4.70 1.54 2.92
CA LEU A 55 -3.96 0.30 2.71
C LEU A 55 -4.83 -0.95 2.89
N LEU A 56 -5.66 -1.00 3.93
CA LEU A 56 -6.55 -2.14 4.19
C LEU A 56 -7.59 -2.31 3.09
N GLN A 57 -8.11 -1.22 2.54
CA GLN A 57 -8.99 -1.28 1.37
C GLN A 57 -8.24 -1.80 0.13
N THR A 58 -7.02 -1.35 -0.13
CA THR A 58 -6.20 -1.91 -1.23
C THR A 58 -6.04 -3.42 -1.09
N LEU A 59 -5.64 -3.91 0.09
CA LEU A 59 -5.47 -5.35 0.35
C LEU A 59 -6.78 -6.13 0.28
N HIS A 60 -7.89 -5.53 0.73
CA HIS A 60 -9.22 -6.13 0.68
C HIS A 60 -9.72 -6.38 -0.75
N PHE A 61 -9.43 -5.44 -1.64
CA PHE A 61 -9.79 -5.51 -3.06
C PHE A 61 -8.79 -6.32 -3.89
N THR A 62 -7.71 -6.83 -3.30
CA THR A 62 -6.80 -7.80 -3.93
C THR A 62 -7.31 -9.23 -3.69
N PRO A 63 -7.99 -9.88 -4.66
CA PRO A 63 -8.67 -11.15 -4.43
C PRO A 63 -7.70 -12.25 -3.98
N GLU A 64 -6.52 -12.34 -4.58
CA GLU A 64 -5.49 -13.34 -4.28
C GLU A 64 -4.98 -13.22 -2.84
N PHE A 65 -4.84 -11.98 -2.33
CA PHE A 65 -4.48 -11.74 -0.94
C PHE A 65 -5.61 -12.15 -0.01
N ARG A 66 -6.84 -11.73 -0.33
CA ARG A 66 -8.04 -11.99 0.47
C ARG A 66 -8.34 -13.50 0.55
N GLU A 67 -8.29 -14.20 -0.58
CA GLU A 67 -8.53 -15.65 -0.66
C GLU A 67 -7.48 -16.44 0.09
N ALA A 68 -6.20 -16.09 -0.09
CA ALA A 68 -5.12 -16.75 0.63
C ALA A 68 -5.11 -16.44 2.12
N LEU A 69 -5.67 -15.29 2.55
CA LEU A 69 -5.92 -15.02 3.95
C LEU A 69 -7.10 -15.87 4.47
N PHE A 70 -8.21 -15.99 3.74
CA PHE A 70 -9.39 -16.75 4.16
C PHE A 70 -9.23 -18.27 4.08
N SER A 71 -8.28 -18.78 3.31
CA SER A 71 -7.96 -20.22 3.28
C SER A 71 -7.34 -20.71 4.59
N LEU A 72 -6.78 -19.80 5.39
CA LEU A 72 -6.18 -20.10 6.69
C LEU A 72 -7.27 -20.38 7.73
N GLY A 73 -7.46 -21.64 8.07
CA GLY A 73 -8.50 -22.10 8.99
C GLY A 73 -8.11 -22.01 10.48
N PRO A 74 -9.04 -22.38 11.38
CA PRO A 74 -8.79 -22.44 12.83
C PRO A 74 -7.65 -23.39 13.23
N GLU A 75 -7.40 -24.45 12.46
CA GLU A 75 -6.27 -25.36 12.68
C GLU A 75 -4.91 -24.64 12.55
N GLU A 76 -4.86 -23.63 11.68
CA GLU A 76 -3.65 -22.87 11.42
C GLU A 76 -3.56 -21.60 12.24
N LEU A 77 -4.66 -20.88 12.44
CA LEU A 77 -4.68 -19.59 13.12
C LEU A 77 -4.99 -19.69 14.63
N GLY A 78 -5.56 -20.80 15.07
CA GLY A 78 -6.12 -20.94 16.41
C GLY A 78 -7.49 -20.27 16.53
N LEU A 79 -8.14 -20.48 17.68
CA LEU A 79 -9.41 -19.86 18.01
C LEU A 79 -9.17 -18.61 18.85
N PHE A 80 -9.84 -17.51 18.53
CA PHE A 80 -9.68 -16.26 19.27
C PHE A 80 -10.07 -16.39 20.76
N GLU A 81 -11.00 -17.30 21.08
CA GLU A 81 -11.41 -17.63 22.45
C GLU A 81 -10.28 -18.22 23.30
N ASP A 82 -9.26 -18.78 22.65
CA ASP A 82 -8.13 -19.44 23.30
C ASP A 82 -6.94 -18.51 23.52
N LYS A 83 -7.05 -17.22 23.18
CA LYS A 83 -5.93 -16.26 23.23
C LYS A 83 -5.25 -16.16 24.60
N ASP A 84 -5.99 -16.39 25.68
CA ASP A 84 -5.50 -16.29 27.06
C ASP A 84 -4.99 -17.65 27.60
N LYS A 85 -5.04 -18.72 26.78
CA LYS A 85 -4.56 -20.05 27.17
C LYS A 85 -3.05 -20.16 26.90
N PRO A 86 -2.24 -20.61 27.88
CA PRO A 86 -0.78 -20.61 27.75
C PRO A 86 -0.23 -21.52 26.64
N ASP A 87 -0.96 -22.58 26.27
CA ASP A 87 -0.54 -23.55 25.26
C ASP A 87 -1.17 -23.30 23.87
N ALA A 88 -2.03 -22.29 23.73
CA ALA A 88 -2.74 -22.03 22.48
C ALA A 88 -1.93 -21.08 21.58
N LYS A 89 -1.55 -21.55 20.39
CA LYS A 89 -0.90 -20.72 19.37
C LYS A 89 -1.95 -19.93 18.58
N VAL A 90 -2.44 -18.83 19.14
CA VAL A 90 -3.44 -17.95 18.50
C VAL A 90 -2.75 -16.83 17.73
N ARG A 91 -3.05 -16.73 16.43
CA ARG A 91 -2.49 -15.72 15.51
C ARG A 91 -3.48 -14.57 15.36
N ILE A 92 -3.40 -13.62 16.28
CA ILE A 92 -4.39 -12.55 16.44
C ILE A 92 -4.48 -11.66 15.19
N ILE A 93 -3.35 -11.22 14.63
CA ILE A 93 -3.32 -10.26 13.50
C ILE A 93 -4.04 -10.83 12.26
N PRO A 94 -3.70 -12.03 11.74
CA PRO A 94 -4.46 -12.65 10.65
C PRO A 94 -5.96 -12.81 10.95
N LEU A 95 -6.33 -13.24 12.17
CA LEU A 95 -7.73 -13.40 12.57
C LEU A 95 -8.50 -12.07 12.55
N GLN A 96 -7.90 -10.98 13.02
CA GLN A 96 -8.54 -9.67 12.98
C GLN A 96 -8.68 -9.13 11.55
N LEU A 97 -7.69 -9.38 10.67
CA LEU A 97 -7.82 -9.06 9.25
C LEU A 97 -8.93 -9.86 8.58
N GLN A 98 -9.02 -11.18 8.82
CA GLN A 98 -10.11 -12.02 8.31
C GLN A 98 -11.47 -11.46 8.76
N ARG A 99 -11.60 -11.13 10.05
CA ARG A 99 -12.82 -10.56 10.61
C ARG A 99 -13.17 -9.22 9.94
N LEU A 100 -12.21 -8.32 9.79
CA LEU A 100 -12.43 -7.03 9.13
C LEU A 100 -12.88 -7.22 7.68
N PHE A 101 -12.20 -8.07 6.90
CA PHE A 101 -12.56 -8.31 5.50
C PHE A 101 -13.93 -8.98 5.37
N ALA A 102 -14.27 -9.92 6.25
CA ALA A 102 -15.59 -10.53 6.27
C ALA A 102 -16.69 -9.50 6.58
N GLN A 103 -16.42 -8.57 7.51
CA GLN A 103 -17.35 -7.48 7.81
C GLN A 103 -17.56 -6.55 6.60
N LEU A 104 -16.48 -6.18 5.91
CA LEU A 104 -16.53 -5.34 4.71
C LEU A 104 -17.28 -6.02 3.55
N LEU A 105 -17.15 -7.35 3.40
CA LEU A 105 -17.83 -8.12 2.35
C LEU A 105 -19.29 -8.43 2.67
N LEU A 106 -19.61 -8.84 3.89
CA LEU A 106 -20.88 -9.53 4.20
C LEU A 106 -21.89 -8.68 4.99
N LEU A 107 -21.43 -7.73 5.81
CA LEU A 107 -22.35 -6.97 6.66
C LEU A 107 -22.92 -5.77 5.90
N ASP A 108 -24.23 -5.56 6.03
CA ASP A 108 -24.90 -4.35 5.56
C ASP A 108 -24.58 -3.18 6.51
N GLN A 109 -23.36 -2.64 6.39
CA GLN A 109 -22.86 -1.52 7.17
C GLN A 109 -22.09 -0.54 6.28
N GLU A 110 -22.30 0.75 6.51
CA GLU A 110 -21.64 1.85 5.80
C GLU A 110 -20.13 1.84 6.06
N ALA A 111 -19.72 1.56 7.30
CA ALA A 111 -18.29 1.52 7.64
C ALA A 111 -17.95 0.58 8.81
N ALA A 112 -16.90 -0.21 8.65
CA ALA A 112 -16.32 -1.11 9.65
C ALA A 112 -15.35 -0.40 10.61
N SER A 113 -15.18 -0.93 11.83
CA SER A 113 -14.18 -0.44 12.80
C SER A 113 -12.88 -1.22 12.71
N THR A 114 -11.75 -0.52 12.80
CA THR A 114 -10.39 -1.11 12.86
C THR A 114 -9.83 -1.24 14.28
N THR A 115 -10.60 -0.90 15.32
CA THR A 115 -10.17 -0.93 16.73
C THR A 115 -9.50 -2.24 17.12
N ASP A 116 -10.15 -3.36 16.84
CA ASP A 116 -9.65 -4.67 17.26
C ASP A 116 -8.34 -5.04 16.53
N LEU A 117 -8.13 -4.48 15.34
CA LEU A 117 -6.92 -4.65 14.55
C LEU A 117 -5.80 -3.74 15.05
N THR A 118 -6.06 -2.46 15.31
CA THR A 118 -5.06 -1.53 15.87
C THR A 118 -4.59 -1.98 17.25
N ASP A 119 -5.51 -2.47 18.09
CA ASP A 119 -5.19 -3.08 19.39
C ASP A 119 -4.27 -4.30 19.22
N SER A 120 -4.46 -5.11 18.17
CA SER A 120 -3.61 -6.28 17.91
C SER A 120 -2.18 -5.94 17.48
N PHE A 121 -1.95 -4.74 16.95
CA PHE A 121 -0.61 -4.21 16.69
C PHE A 121 0.04 -3.60 17.94
N GLY A 122 -0.68 -3.55 19.06
CA GLY A 122 -0.21 -2.91 20.29
C GLY A 122 -0.26 -1.39 20.25
N TRP A 123 -1.03 -0.79 19.33
CA TRP A 123 -1.12 0.66 19.22
C TRP A 123 -1.85 1.24 20.43
N THR A 124 -1.23 2.22 21.09
CA THR A 124 -1.89 2.97 22.16
C THR A 124 -2.70 4.15 21.59
N SER A 125 -3.64 4.70 22.36
CA SER A 125 -4.50 5.82 21.93
C SER A 125 -3.75 7.07 21.45
N ASN A 126 -2.47 7.22 21.83
CA ASN A 126 -1.60 8.31 21.36
C ASN A 126 -1.01 8.04 19.96
N GLU A 127 -0.86 6.77 19.57
CA GLU A 127 -0.33 6.37 18.26
C GLU A 127 -1.41 6.37 17.18
N GLU A 128 -2.68 6.13 17.55
CA GLU A 128 -3.84 6.28 16.65
C GLU A 128 -3.99 7.71 16.08
N MET A 129 -3.41 8.70 16.78
CA MET A 129 -3.41 10.11 16.38
C MET A 129 -2.15 10.51 15.57
N ARG A 130 -1.13 9.64 15.50
CA ARG A 130 0.10 9.91 14.72
C ARG A 130 -0.13 9.58 13.25
N GLN A 131 0.30 10.50 12.39
CA GLN A 131 0.32 10.26 10.95
C GLN A 131 1.59 9.50 10.59
N HIS A 132 1.42 8.34 9.98
CA HIS A 132 2.53 7.52 9.50
C HIS A 132 2.62 7.59 7.97
N ASP A 133 3.82 7.36 7.46
CA ASP A 133 4.00 7.13 6.04
C ASP A 133 3.36 5.78 5.68
N VAL A 134 2.56 5.76 4.60
CA VAL A 134 1.84 4.55 4.16
C VAL A 134 2.80 3.44 3.72
N GLN A 135 3.97 3.80 3.19
CA GLN A 135 5.01 2.84 2.81
C GLN A 135 5.57 2.14 4.05
N GLU A 136 5.88 2.91 5.10
CA GLU A 136 6.41 2.38 6.36
C GLU A 136 5.39 1.44 7.01
N LEU A 137 4.12 1.86 7.08
CA LEU A 137 3.05 1.02 7.60
C LEU A 137 2.90 -0.29 6.79
N ASN A 138 2.94 -0.23 5.47
CA ASN A 138 2.80 -1.42 4.63
C ASN A 138 3.87 -2.47 4.96
N ARG A 139 5.12 -2.03 5.13
CA ARG A 139 6.24 -2.89 5.52
C ARG A 139 6.06 -3.48 6.92
N ILE A 140 5.59 -2.68 7.88
CA ILE A 140 5.29 -3.14 9.24
C ILE A 140 4.19 -4.21 9.22
N LEU A 141 3.10 -3.95 8.50
CA LEU A 141 1.98 -4.87 8.37
C LEU A 141 2.42 -6.20 7.74
N PHE A 142 3.16 -6.14 6.65
CA PHE A 142 3.69 -7.33 5.96
C PHE A 142 4.64 -8.12 6.85
N SER A 143 5.56 -7.46 7.55
CA SER A 143 6.47 -8.13 8.49
C SER A 143 5.73 -8.79 9.66
N ALA A 144 4.70 -8.12 10.21
CA ALA A 144 3.88 -8.67 11.27
C ALA A 144 3.07 -9.89 10.80
N LEU A 145 2.59 -9.88 9.56
CA LEU A 145 1.90 -11.02 8.95
C LEU A 145 2.85 -12.19 8.70
N GLU A 146 4.01 -11.97 8.08
CA GLU A 146 5.02 -13.00 7.85
C GLU A 146 5.43 -13.67 9.17
N THR A 147 5.71 -12.87 10.20
CA THR A 147 6.07 -13.37 11.53
C THR A 147 4.94 -14.18 12.16
N SER A 148 3.70 -13.70 12.06
CA SER A 148 2.53 -14.38 12.62
C SER A 148 2.25 -15.71 11.91
N LEU A 149 2.49 -15.80 10.60
CA LEU A 149 2.19 -16.95 9.77
C LEU A 149 3.29 -18.01 9.75
N VAL A 150 4.40 -17.83 10.48
CA VAL A 150 5.44 -18.85 10.61
C VAL A 150 4.86 -20.18 11.11
N GLY A 151 5.09 -21.24 10.33
CA GLY A 151 4.62 -22.59 10.60
C GLY A 151 3.15 -22.85 10.20
N THR A 152 2.55 -22.00 9.36
CA THR A 152 1.29 -22.31 8.64
C THR A 152 1.55 -22.49 7.15
N SER A 153 0.55 -22.96 6.41
CA SER A 153 0.57 -22.98 4.94
C SER A 153 0.73 -21.59 4.33
N GLY A 154 0.25 -20.54 4.99
CA GLY A 154 0.35 -19.14 4.55
C GLY A 154 1.67 -18.42 4.88
N HIS A 155 2.70 -19.10 5.37
CA HIS A 155 3.98 -18.48 5.74
C HIS A 155 4.67 -17.71 4.60
N ASP A 156 4.39 -18.07 3.35
CA ASP A 156 4.96 -17.46 2.15
C ASP A 156 4.01 -16.46 1.47
N LEU A 157 2.85 -16.14 2.07
CA LEU A 157 1.79 -15.31 1.48
C LEU A 157 2.34 -14.00 0.90
N ILE A 158 3.07 -13.24 1.71
CA ILE A 158 3.61 -11.94 1.32
C ILE A 158 4.70 -12.10 0.25
N ASN A 159 5.60 -13.07 0.46
CA ASN A 159 6.67 -13.35 -0.50
C ASN A 159 6.11 -13.73 -1.88
N ARG A 160 5.14 -14.64 -1.91
CA ARG A 160 4.53 -15.10 -3.16
C ARG A 160 3.83 -13.99 -3.94
N LEU A 161 3.23 -13.01 -3.26
CA LEU A 161 2.44 -11.96 -3.91
C LEU A 161 3.21 -10.68 -4.20
N TYR A 162 4.15 -10.28 -3.34
CA TYR A 162 4.78 -8.95 -3.36
C TYR A 162 6.32 -8.98 -3.42
N HIS A 163 6.98 -10.13 -3.27
CA HIS A 163 8.45 -10.19 -3.31
C HIS A 163 9.00 -10.20 -4.74
N GLY A 164 9.83 -9.20 -5.01
CA GLY A 164 10.71 -9.14 -6.18
C GLY A 164 12.17 -9.03 -5.79
N THR A 165 13.05 -9.10 -6.80
CA THR A 165 14.50 -8.98 -6.61
C THR A 165 15.12 -8.03 -7.64
N ILE A 166 15.99 -7.15 -7.17
CA ILE A 166 16.85 -6.28 -7.98
C ILE A 166 18.27 -6.85 -7.95
N VAL A 167 19.01 -6.62 -9.02
CA VAL A 167 20.41 -7.01 -9.15
C VAL A 167 21.21 -5.76 -9.42
N ASN A 168 22.17 -5.48 -8.56
CA ASN A 168 23.15 -4.42 -8.75
C ASN A 168 24.44 -5.04 -9.28
N GLN A 169 24.91 -4.57 -10.44
CA GLN A 169 26.16 -5.00 -11.05
C GLN A 169 27.15 -3.85 -11.06
N ILE A 170 28.40 -4.14 -10.71
CA ILE A 170 29.53 -3.20 -10.83
C ILE A 170 30.57 -3.84 -11.73
N VAL A 171 30.82 -3.22 -12.88
CA VAL A 171 31.79 -3.66 -13.88
C VAL A 171 33.04 -2.81 -13.79
N CYS A 172 34.17 -3.43 -13.44
CA CYS A 172 35.47 -2.75 -13.45
C CYS A 172 35.86 -2.38 -14.90
N LYS A 173 36.20 -1.11 -15.16
CA LYS A 173 36.60 -0.68 -16.51
C LYS A 173 38.00 -1.17 -16.92
N GLU A 174 38.85 -1.52 -15.96
CA GLU A 174 40.21 -2.01 -16.20
C GLU A 174 40.27 -3.53 -16.44
N CYS A 175 39.92 -4.34 -15.43
CA CYS A 175 40.05 -5.81 -15.49
C CYS A 175 38.78 -6.52 -15.98
N LYS A 176 37.68 -5.79 -16.20
CA LYS A 176 36.37 -6.32 -16.62
C LYS A 176 35.72 -7.30 -15.64
N ASN A 177 36.23 -7.42 -14.42
CA ASN A 177 35.57 -8.18 -13.36
C ASN A 177 34.21 -7.57 -13.04
N VAL A 178 33.19 -8.42 -12.91
CA VAL A 178 31.82 -8.04 -12.55
C VAL A 178 31.58 -8.46 -11.11
N SER A 179 31.22 -7.50 -10.27
CA SER A 179 30.68 -7.74 -8.94
C SER A 179 29.17 -7.64 -9.00
N GLU A 180 28.47 -8.67 -8.54
CA GLU A 180 27.01 -8.70 -8.52
C GLU A 180 26.50 -8.80 -7.09
N ARG A 181 25.43 -8.05 -6.78
CA ARG A 181 24.69 -8.15 -5.52
C ARG A 181 23.20 -8.14 -5.79
N GLN A 182 22.52 -9.19 -5.37
CA GLN A 182 21.07 -9.27 -5.37
C GLN A 182 20.49 -8.61 -4.11
N GLU A 183 19.38 -7.90 -4.27
CA GLU A 183 18.63 -7.26 -3.19
C GLU A 183 17.14 -7.56 -3.35
N ASP A 184 16.49 -7.92 -2.24
CA ASP A 184 15.06 -8.20 -2.19
C ASP A 184 14.26 -6.90 -2.00
N PHE A 185 13.07 -6.83 -2.60
CA PHE A 185 12.14 -5.73 -2.38
C PHE A 185 10.69 -6.23 -2.24
N LEU A 186 9.90 -5.49 -1.45
CA LEU A 186 8.44 -5.62 -1.38
C LEU A 186 7.73 -4.41 -2.03
N ASP A 187 8.46 -3.31 -2.20
CA ASP A 187 8.02 -2.10 -2.87
C ASP A 187 9.21 -1.43 -3.59
N LEU A 188 8.95 -0.85 -4.76
CA LEU A 188 9.93 -0.07 -5.50
C LEU A 188 9.82 1.40 -5.12
N THR A 189 10.87 1.94 -4.51
CA THR A 189 10.97 3.37 -4.22
C THR A 189 11.49 4.12 -5.43
N VAL A 190 10.72 5.09 -5.94
CA VAL A 190 11.12 5.88 -7.11
C VAL A 190 11.22 7.36 -6.77
N ALA A 191 12.23 8.01 -7.34
CA ALA A 191 12.44 9.44 -7.19
C ALA A 191 11.38 10.23 -7.96
N VAL A 192 10.90 11.31 -7.36
CA VAL A 192 9.93 12.24 -7.97
C VAL A 192 10.62 13.55 -8.36
N LYS A 193 11.64 13.95 -7.58
CA LYS A 193 12.35 15.21 -7.82
C LYS A 193 13.11 15.12 -9.16
N ASN A 194 12.93 16.14 -9.99
CA ASN A 194 13.57 16.26 -11.32
C ASN A 194 13.16 15.17 -12.32
N VAL A 195 12.02 14.50 -12.12
CA VAL A 195 11.53 13.46 -13.03
C VAL A 195 10.05 13.71 -13.36
N SER A 196 9.67 13.58 -14.63
CA SER A 196 8.30 13.87 -15.11
C SER A 196 7.30 12.74 -14.86
N GLY A 197 7.75 11.49 -14.75
CA GLY A 197 6.85 10.35 -14.55
C GLY A 197 7.55 9.05 -14.19
N LEU A 198 6.75 8.00 -14.04
CA LEU A 198 7.19 6.67 -13.60
C LEU A 198 8.17 6.03 -14.58
N GLU A 199 7.87 6.08 -15.87
CA GLU A 199 8.74 5.49 -16.90
C GLU A 199 10.12 6.15 -16.91
N ASP A 200 10.17 7.47 -16.86
CA ASP A 200 11.43 8.24 -16.77
C ASP A 200 12.21 7.87 -15.49
N ALA A 201 11.52 7.73 -14.35
CA ALA A 201 12.16 7.35 -13.09
C ALA A 201 12.77 5.94 -13.17
N LEU A 202 12.05 4.98 -13.73
CA LEU A 202 12.53 3.62 -13.93
C LEU A 202 13.69 3.56 -14.94
N TRP A 203 13.66 4.41 -15.97
CA TRP A 203 14.74 4.50 -16.95
C TRP A 203 16.05 4.96 -16.30
N ASN A 204 15.99 6.04 -15.50
CA ASN A 204 17.14 6.56 -14.76
C ASN A 204 17.67 5.53 -13.74
N MET A 205 16.79 4.70 -13.16
CA MET A 205 17.18 3.72 -12.15
C MET A 205 17.76 2.42 -12.73
N TYR A 206 17.19 1.91 -13.83
CA TYR A 206 17.46 0.56 -14.32
C TYR A 206 18.06 0.49 -15.72
N VAL A 207 18.19 1.63 -16.42
CA VAL A 207 18.79 1.67 -17.76
C VAL A 207 20.02 2.54 -17.80
N GLU A 208 20.02 3.67 -17.11
CA GLU A 208 21.22 4.50 -16.99
C GLU A 208 22.28 3.84 -16.11
N GLU A 209 23.54 3.91 -16.55
CA GLU A 209 24.69 3.42 -15.77
C GLU A 209 25.30 4.57 -14.96
N GLU A 210 25.47 4.35 -13.66
CA GLU A 210 26.24 5.23 -12.79
C GLU A 210 27.73 4.94 -12.99
N VAL A 211 28.53 5.96 -13.31
CA VAL A 211 29.98 5.78 -13.48
C VAL A 211 30.72 6.23 -12.22
N PHE A 212 31.54 5.34 -11.68
CA PHE A 212 32.52 5.66 -10.65
C PHE A 212 33.75 6.30 -11.30
N ASP A 213 33.88 7.62 -11.17
CA ASP A 213 35.00 8.40 -11.69
C ASP A 213 35.48 9.48 -10.72
N CYS A 214 36.55 10.17 -11.11
CA CYS A 214 37.15 11.30 -10.38
C CYS A 214 37.38 10.99 -8.89
N ASP A 215 36.65 11.66 -8.00
CA ASP A 215 36.80 11.53 -6.54
C ASP A 215 36.04 10.31 -5.98
N ASN A 216 35.20 9.65 -6.78
CA ASN A 216 34.34 8.52 -6.39
C ASN A 216 34.76 7.22 -7.12
N LEU A 217 36.04 6.84 -7.00
CA LEU A 217 36.55 5.59 -7.60
C LEU A 217 36.11 4.34 -6.84
N TYR A 218 35.92 3.23 -7.56
CA TYR A 218 35.54 1.93 -7.00
C TYR A 218 36.79 1.13 -6.59
N HIS A 219 36.80 0.54 -5.40
CA HIS A 219 37.87 -0.38 -4.99
C HIS A 219 37.63 -1.78 -5.56
N CYS A 220 38.37 -2.15 -6.60
CA CYS A 220 38.23 -3.48 -7.20
C CYS A 220 39.07 -4.52 -6.45
N GLY A 221 38.43 -5.57 -5.91
CA GLY A 221 39.13 -6.65 -5.21
C GLY A 221 40.09 -7.47 -6.09
N THR A 222 39.88 -7.51 -7.41
CA THR A 222 40.77 -8.22 -8.35
C THR A 222 41.99 -7.38 -8.72
N CYS A 223 41.83 -6.06 -8.88
CA CYS A 223 42.95 -5.15 -9.15
C CYS A 223 43.67 -4.70 -7.87
N ASP A 224 43.04 -4.90 -6.70
CA ASP A 224 43.47 -4.43 -5.38
C ASP A 224 43.81 -2.94 -5.34
N ARG A 225 43.01 -2.12 -6.04
CA ARG A 225 43.18 -0.66 -6.11
C ARG A 225 41.88 0.06 -6.47
N LEU A 226 41.88 1.38 -6.31
CA LEU A 226 40.83 2.27 -6.79
C LEU A 226 40.89 2.39 -8.31
N VAL A 227 39.76 2.12 -8.97
CA VAL A 227 39.62 2.07 -10.43
C VAL A 227 38.29 2.70 -10.85
N GLN A 228 38.21 3.07 -12.12
CA GLN A 228 36.93 3.41 -12.72
C GLN A 228 36.06 2.15 -12.89
N ALA A 229 34.77 2.29 -12.62
CA ALA A 229 33.79 1.23 -12.80
C ALA A 229 32.46 1.80 -13.28
N ALA A 230 31.61 0.94 -13.84
CA ALA A 230 30.23 1.27 -14.16
C ALA A 230 29.32 0.45 -13.24
N LYS A 231 28.31 1.09 -12.65
CA LYS A 231 27.28 0.46 -11.82
C LYS A 231 25.96 0.54 -12.55
N SER A 232 25.25 -0.57 -12.58
CA SER A 232 23.91 -0.67 -13.14
C SER A 232 23.03 -1.51 -12.23
N ALA A 233 21.72 -1.30 -12.33
CA ALA A 233 20.72 -2.11 -11.65
C ALA A 233 19.72 -2.67 -12.66
N LYS A 234 19.22 -3.89 -12.42
CA LYS A 234 18.15 -4.52 -13.22
C LYS A 234 17.17 -5.27 -12.34
N LEU A 235 15.92 -5.36 -12.77
CA LEU A 235 14.89 -6.19 -12.14
C LEU A 235 15.08 -7.65 -12.57
N ARG A 236 15.29 -8.56 -11.62
CA ARG A 236 15.50 -10.00 -11.88
C ARG A 236 14.24 -10.82 -11.66
N LYS A 237 13.49 -10.52 -10.61
CA LYS A 237 12.21 -11.17 -10.29
C LYS A 237 11.17 -10.08 -10.07
N LEU A 238 10.07 -10.17 -10.83
CA LEU A 238 8.92 -9.30 -10.64
C LEU A 238 7.84 -10.01 -9.82
N PRO A 239 7.21 -9.34 -8.83
CA PRO A 239 6.10 -9.90 -8.08
C PRO A 239 4.78 -9.75 -8.85
N PRO A 240 3.79 -10.65 -8.68
CA PRO A 240 2.46 -10.48 -9.26
C PRO A 240 1.82 -9.12 -8.92
N PHE A 241 2.05 -8.62 -7.69
CA PHE A 241 1.63 -7.30 -7.26
C PHE A 241 2.84 -6.40 -7.02
N LEU A 242 3.03 -5.42 -7.89
CA LEU A 242 4.08 -4.43 -7.76
C LEU A 242 3.58 -3.19 -7.02
N THR A 243 4.15 -2.93 -5.83
CA THR A 243 3.93 -1.67 -5.11
C THR A 243 5.01 -0.67 -5.51
N VAL A 244 4.62 0.54 -5.93
CA VAL A 244 5.55 1.63 -6.26
C VAL A 244 5.35 2.80 -5.30
N SER A 245 6.39 3.10 -4.53
CA SER A 245 6.42 4.15 -3.52
C SER A 245 7.08 5.41 -4.08
N LEU A 246 6.26 6.43 -4.37
CA LEU A 246 6.76 7.72 -4.86
C LEU A 246 7.42 8.51 -3.72
N LEU A 247 8.73 8.77 -3.79
CA LEU A 247 9.48 9.52 -2.79
C LEU A 247 9.19 11.03 -2.86
N ARG A 248 7.98 11.40 -2.44
CA ARG A 248 7.51 12.80 -2.41
C ARG A 248 7.96 13.56 -1.17
N PHE A 249 8.27 12.90 -0.07
CA PHE A 249 8.74 13.59 1.13
C PHE A 249 10.26 13.65 1.15
N ASN A 250 10.80 14.87 1.16
CA ASN A 250 12.24 15.12 1.11
C ASN A 250 12.66 16.07 2.24
N PHE A 251 13.96 16.15 2.51
CA PHE A 251 14.53 17.06 3.48
C PHE A 251 15.40 18.10 2.77
N ASP A 252 15.10 19.38 2.98
CA ASP A 252 15.94 20.48 2.53
C ASP A 252 17.05 20.70 3.59
N PHE A 253 18.27 20.29 3.25
CA PHE A 253 19.43 20.43 4.14
C PHE A 253 19.89 21.87 4.35
N VAL A 254 19.53 22.80 3.45
CA VAL A 254 19.90 24.22 3.60
C VAL A 254 18.94 24.90 4.58
N LYS A 255 17.65 24.62 4.45
CA LYS A 255 16.61 25.17 5.34
C LYS A 255 16.39 24.36 6.61
N CYS A 256 16.96 23.15 6.68
CA CYS A 256 16.76 22.18 7.75
C CYS A 256 15.27 21.84 7.98
N GLU A 257 14.49 21.71 6.90
CA GLU A 257 13.05 21.43 6.98
C GLU A 257 12.61 20.31 6.03
N ARG A 258 11.57 19.56 6.43
CA ARG A 258 10.91 18.58 5.55
C ARG A 258 9.99 19.30 4.58
N TYR A 259 10.03 18.94 3.32
CA TYR A 259 9.10 19.42 2.31
C TYR A 259 8.49 18.26 1.51
N LYS A 260 7.32 18.50 0.94
CA LYS A 260 6.64 17.56 0.05
C LYS A 260 6.81 18.05 -1.38
N GLU A 261 7.29 17.17 -2.25
CA GLU A 261 7.39 17.37 -3.68
C GLU A 261 5.99 17.30 -4.30
N THR A 262 5.52 18.46 -4.73
CA THR A 262 4.19 18.66 -5.32
C THR A 262 4.24 18.82 -6.83
N SER A 263 5.41 18.63 -7.45
CA SER A 263 5.52 18.59 -8.90
C SER A 263 4.58 17.57 -9.52
N CYS A 264 4.12 17.89 -10.73
CA CYS A 264 3.37 16.96 -11.56
C CYS A 264 4.23 15.71 -11.81
N TYR A 265 3.60 14.54 -11.74
CA TYR A 265 4.25 13.26 -11.99
C TYR A 265 3.24 12.33 -12.65
N THR A 266 3.57 11.84 -13.83
CA THR A 266 2.68 10.97 -14.61
C THR A 266 2.98 9.50 -14.34
N PHE A 267 1.96 8.66 -14.45
CA PHE A 267 2.08 7.21 -14.42
C PHE A 267 1.01 6.64 -15.35
N PRO A 268 1.33 5.62 -16.17
CA PRO A 268 0.40 5.08 -17.13
C PRO A 268 -0.61 4.14 -16.47
N LEU A 269 -1.74 3.89 -17.15
CA LEU A 269 -2.70 2.85 -16.73
C LEU A 269 -2.17 1.43 -16.95
N GLN A 270 -1.22 1.27 -17.87
CA GLN A 270 -0.55 0.01 -18.15
C GLN A 270 0.94 0.31 -18.41
N ILE A 271 1.84 -0.47 -17.81
CA ILE A 271 3.29 -0.28 -17.95
C ILE A 271 3.96 -1.59 -18.36
N ASN A 272 4.92 -1.51 -19.28
CA ASN A 272 5.78 -2.64 -19.65
C ASN A 272 7.11 -2.54 -18.92
N LEU A 273 7.40 -3.48 -18.02
CA LEU A 273 8.62 -3.49 -17.23
C LEU A 273 9.80 -4.22 -17.89
N LYS A 274 9.59 -4.85 -19.05
CA LYS A 274 10.62 -5.62 -19.77
C LYS A 274 11.93 -4.84 -20.00
N PRO A 275 11.93 -3.55 -20.38
CA PRO A 275 13.16 -2.78 -20.59
C PRO A 275 14.05 -2.64 -19.33
N PHE A 276 13.43 -2.73 -18.15
CA PHE A 276 14.09 -2.57 -16.86
C PHE A 276 14.56 -3.90 -16.26
N CYS A 277 14.21 -5.02 -16.88
CA CYS A 277 14.54 -6.36 -16.40
C CYS A 277 15.88 -6.88 -16.95
N GLU A 278 16.47 -7.85 -16.25
CA GLU A 278 17.49 -8.72 -16.84
C GLU A 278 16.86 -9.48 -18.00
N GLN A 279 17.58 -9.62 -19.11
CA GLN A 279 17.08 -10.29 -20.32
C GLN A 279 16.53 -11.67 -19.96
N SER A 280 15.23 -11.88 -20.20
CA SER A 280 14.56 -13.14 -19.90
C SER A 280 13.68 -13.55 -21.09
N GLU A 281 13.71 -14.85 -21.38
CA GLU A 281 13.03 -15.52 -22.50
C GLU A 281 11.51 -15.66 -22.28
N LEU A 282 10.96 -15.07 -21.23
CA LEU A 282 9.52 -15.08 -20.95
C LEU A 282 8.73 -14.28 -22.00
N ASP A 283 7.45 -14.60 -22.12
CA ASP A 283 6.53 -13.89 -23.01
C ASP A 283 6.44 -12.41 -22.62
N ASP A 284 6.28 -11.52 -23.61
CA ASP A 284 6.22 -10.08 -23.41
C ASP A 284 5.07 -9.68 -22.48
N LEU A 285 4.00 -10.48 -22.47
CA LEU A 285 2.82 -10.30 -21.63
C LEU A 285 3.13 -10.42 -20.12
N GLU A 286 4.14 -11.18 -19.72
CA GLU A 286 4.50 -11.36 -18.30
C GLU A 286 5.13 -10.10 -17.67
N TYR A 287 5.52 -9.14 -18.50
CA TYR A 287 6.11 -7.87 -18.06
C TYR A 287 5.11 -6.72 -18.05
N ILE A 288 3.88 -6.96 -18.48
CA ILE A 288 2.84 -5.93 -18.55
C ILE A 288 2.08 -5.89 -17.22
N TYR A 289 2.06 -4.71 -16.60
CA TYR A 289 1.33 -4.45 -15.37
C TYR A 289 0.20 -3.47 -15.62
N ASP A 290 -1.00 -3.79 -15.14
CA ASP A 290 -2.14 -2.88 -15.14
C ASP A 290 -2.22 -2.14 -13.81
N LEU A 291 -2.53 -0.84 -13.88
CA LEU A 291 -2.76 -0.02 -12.69
C LEU A 291 -3.99 -0.51 -11.93
N PHE A 292 -3.75 -1.01 -10.72
CA PHE A 292 -4.80 -1.54 -9.85
C PHE A 292 -5.28 -0.53 -8.81
N SER A 293 -4.37 0.17 -8.13
CA SER A 293 -4.74 1.14 -7.09
C SER A 293 -3.79 2.33 -7.01
N VAL A 294 -4.30 3.45 -6.52
CA VAL A 294 -3.53 4.69 -6.29
C VAL A 294 -3.89 5.25 -4.92
N ILE A 295 -2.93 5.22 -3.99
CA ILE A 295 -3.05 5.87 -2.68
C ILE A 295 -2.57 7.32 -2.79
N ILE A 296 -3.44 8.26 -2.45
CA ILE A 296 -3.19 9.69 -2.57
C ILE A 296 -3.15 10.33 -1.19
N HIS A 297 -2.05 11.03 -0.92
CA HIS A 297 -1.92 11.89 0.23
C HIS A 297 -2.22 13.35 -0.13
N LYS A 298 -3.23 13.95 0.48
CA LYS A 298 -3.55 15.38 0.39
C LYS A 298 -3.12 16.09 1.67
N GLY A 299 -2.21 17.06 1.57
CA GLY A 299 -1.67 17.78 2.73
C GLY A 299 -0.15 17.97 2.63
N GLY A 300 0.44 18.45 3.73
CA GLY A 300 1.87 18.72 3.86
C GLY A 300 2.61 17.66 4.67
N CYS A 301 3.87 17.91 5.03
CA CYS A 301 4.76 16.92 5.66
C CYS A 301 4.36 16.50 7.09
N TYR A 302 3.57 17.32 7.78
CA TYR A 302 3.23 17.14 9.19
C TYR A 302 1.74 16.87 9.40
N GLY A 303 0.98 16.75 8.31
CA GLY A 303 -0.47 16.82 8.35
C GLY A 303 -1.09 16.66 6.98
N GLY A 304 -1.91 15.63 6.82
CA GLY A 304 -2.79 15.47 5.67
C GLY A 304 -3.81 14.35 5.81
N HIS A 305 -4.42 13.98 4.69
CA HIS A 305 -5.45 12.97 4.57
C HIS A 305 -5.14 12.02 3.41
N TYR A 306 -5.25 10.73 3.69
CA TYR A 306 -5.08 9.67 2.70
C TYR A 306 -6.44 9.22 2.19
N HIS A 307 -6.52 9.02 0.87
CA HIS A 307 -7.61 8.34 0.20
C HIS A 307 -7.03 7.44 -0.88
N VAL A 308 -7.83 6.49 -1.36
CA VAL A 308 -7.38 5.51 -2.35
C VAL A 308 -8.40 5.37 -3.46
N TYR A 309 -7.91 5.27 -4.69
CA TYR A 309 -8.67 4.80 -5.84
C TYR A 309 -8.27 3.36 -6.13
N ILE A 310 -9.25 2.48 -6.30
CA ILE A 310 -9.02 1.05 -6.52
C ILE A 310 -9.89 0.58 -7.68
N LYS A 311 -9.31 -0.22 -8.57
CA LYS A 311 -10.04 -0.91 -9.63
C LYS A 311 -10.82 -2.09 -9.01
N ASP A 312 -12.14 -2.04 -9.11
CA ASP A 312 -13.02 -3.10 -8.60
C ASP A 312 -13.04 -4.30 -9.57
N VAL A 313 -12.07 -5.19 -9.42
CA VAL A 313 -11.86 -6.37 -10.28
C VAL A 313 -12.98 -7.41 -10.11
N ASP A 314 -13.46 -7.58 -8.88
CA ASP A 314 -14.52 -8.54 -8.53
C ASP A 314 -15.94 -8.01 -8.77
N HIS A 315 -16.07 -6.74 -9.19
CA HIS A 315 -17.35 -6.05 -9.32
C HIS A 315 -18.20 -6.10 -8.04
N LEU A 316 -17.54 -5.92 -6.88
CA LEU A 316 -18.21 -5.89 -5.56
C LEU A 316 -19.19 -4.72 -5.45
N GLY A 317 -18.85 -3.62 -6.11
CA GLY A 317 -19.60 -2.38 -6.07
C GLY A 317 -20.65 -2.28 -7.17
N ASN A 318 -21.74 -1.57 -6.87
CA ASN A 318 -22.71 -1.13 -7.85
C ASN A 318 -22.35 0.27 -8.35
N TRP A 319 -21.78 0.34 -9.55
CA TRP A 319 -21.27 1.57 -10.16
C TRP A 319 -22.25 2.23 -11.15
N GLN A 320 -23.52 1.79 -11.18
CA GLN A 320 -24.52 2.39 -12.06
C GLN A 320 -24.76 3.86 -11.69
N PHE A 321 -24.67 4.77 -12.66
CA PHE A 321 -25.01 6.18 -12.44
C PHE A 321 -26.50 6.29 -12.11
N GLN A 322 -26.83 6.92 -10.97
CA GLN A 322 -28.17 7.45 -10.79
C GLN A 322 -28.29 8.69 -11.68
N GLU A 323 -29.11 8.62 -12.74
CA GLU A 323 -29.75 9.82 -13.23
C GLU A 323 -30.47 10.43 -12.02
N GLU A 324 -30.01 11.60 -11.57
CA GLU A 324 -30.72 12.35 -10.55
C GLU A 324 -32.18 12.44 -11.00
N LYS A 325 -33.09 11.89 -10.19
CA LYS A 325 -34.53 12.08 -10.39
C LYS A 325 -34.83 13.56 -10.24
N SER A 326 -34.67 14.28 -11.33
CA SER A 326 -35.15 15.64 -11.50
C SER A 326 -36.65 15.62 -11.22
N LYS A 327 -37.05 16.53 -10.31
CA LYS A 327 -38.46 16.75 -9.95
C LYS A 327 -39.28 16.99 -11.23
N PRO A 328 -40.52 16.50 -11.32
CA PRO A 328 -41.32 16.72 -12.50
C PRO A 328 -41.78 18.17 -12.47
N ASP A 329 -41.29 19.01 -13.38
CA ASP A 329 -42.12 20.10 -13.88
C ASP A 329 -41.65 20.67 -15.23
N VAL A 330 -42.55 20.47 -16.20
CA VAL A 330 -42.93 21.35 -17.32
C VAL A 330 -42.12 21.32 -18.64
N ASN A 331 -42.87 20.88 -19.67
CA ASN A 331 -42.79 21.11 -21.12
C ASN A 331 -41.73 20.37 -21.95
N LEU A 332 -42.11 19.17 -22.38
CA LEU A 332 -41.77 18.68 -23.72
C LEU A 332 -42.59 19.44 -24.77
N LYS A 333 -41.91 20.25 -25.58
CA LYS A 333 -42.17 20.41 -27.01
C LYS A 333 -40.99 21.12 -27.66
N ASP A 334 -40.56 20.56 -28.79
CA ASP A 334 -39.53 21.03 -29.72
C ASP A 334 -38.10 20.76 -29.19
N LEU A 335 -37.26 19.91 -29.78
CA LEU A 335 -36.95 19.75 -31.20
C LEU A 335 -36.47 18.31 -31.54
N GLN A 336 -36.78 17.89 -32.78
CA GLN A 336 -36.20 16.76 -33.55
C GLN A 336 -34.66 16.96 -33.67
N SER A 337 -33.78 15.97 -33.81
CA SER A 337 -33.68 14.89 -34.81
C SER A 337 -32.36 14.13 -34.61
N GLU A 338 -32.33 12.83 -34.94
CA GLU A 338 -31.14 12.02 -35.36
C GLU A 338 -29.98 11.90 -34.33
N GLU A 339 -29.35 10.76 -34.04
CA GLU A 339 -29.14 9.46 -34.66
C GLU A 339 -28.63 8.50 -33.55
N GLU A 340 -28.53 7.21 -33.86
CA GLU A 340 -27.88 6.14 -33.07
C GLU A 340 -26.46 6.49 -32.57
N ILE A 341 -25.95 5.76 -31.54
CA ILE A 341 -24.53 5.44 -31.18
C ILE A 341 -24.49 5.23 -29.64
N ASP A 342 -24.25 4.05 -29.08
CA ASP A 342 -23.15 3.07 -29.15
C ASP A 342 -21.94 3.36 -28.23
N HIS A 343 -21.68 2.34 -27.40
CA HIS A 343 -20.57 2.00 -26.52
C HIS A 343 -19.75 3.08 -25.74
N PRO A 344 -19.64 2.97 -24.40
CA PRO A 344 -18.85 3.88 -23.52
C PRO A 344 -17.32 3.87 -23.76
N LEU A 345 -16.82 3.04 -24.68
CA LEU A 345 -15.40 2.99 -25.05
C LEU A 345 -14.99 4.16 -25.97
N MET A 346 -15.93 4.78 -26.69
CA MET A 346 -15.64 5.90 -27.59
C MET A 346 -15.37 7.22 -26.82
N ILE A 347 -16.01 7.41 -25.66
CA ILE A 347 -15.83 8.62 -24.83
C ILE A 347 -14.46 8.61 -24.13
N LEU A 348 -13.98 7.44 -23.70
CA LEU A 348 -12.67 7.29 -23.07
C LEU A 348 -11.50 7.49 -24.07
N LYS A 349 -11.68 7.14 -25.35
CA LYS A 349 -10.67 7.38 -26.40
C LYS A 349 -10.56 8.85 -26.83
N ALA A 350 -11.64 9.62 -26.75
CA ALA A 350 -11.64 11.03 -27.16
C ALA A 350 -10.91 11.96 -26.17
N ILE A 351 -10.86 11.60 -24.88
CA ILE A 351 -10.25 12.42 -23.83
C ILE A 351 -8.72 12.23 -23.77
N LEU A 352 -8.19 11.11 -24.28
CA LEU A 352 -6.77 10.75 -24.18
C LEU A 352 -5.93 11.10 -25.43
N LEU A 353 -6.51 11.80 -26.40
CA LEU A 353 -5.83 12.22 -27.65
C LEU A 353 -5.76 13.75 -27.84
N GLU A 354 -6.04 14.54 -26.79
CA GLU A 354 -5.63 15.96 -26.69
C GLU A 354 -4.44 16.14 -25.74
#